data_AF-A0A944SQT0-F1
#
_entry.id   AF-A0A944SQT0-F1
#
_cell.length_a   1.000
_cell.length_b   1.000
_cell.length_c   1.000
_cell.angle_alpha   90.00
_cell.angle_beta   90.00
_cell.angle_gamma   90.00
#
_symmetry.space_group_name_H-M   'P 1'
#
loop_
_entity.id
_entity.type
_entity.pdbx_description
1 polymer ?
#
loop_
_entity_poly.entity_id
_entity_poly.type
_entity_poly.pdbx_seq_one_letter_code
_entity_poly.pdbx_strand_id
1 'polypeptide(L)'
;MAKERINRPKQQKQPLKSVLRKVFNKLTYFLLALSIVFAIYLIDRSKLLEPHISWEIDGELTTQAYKYDDLIKPLLKNKYLLNLNQIKSKVSENPWVLNVETQRIFWNRIKVS
;
A
#
# COMPACT_ATOMS: atom_id res chain seq x y z
N MET A 1 -66.31 40.64 -13.49
CA MET A 1 -65.63 39.55 -14.23
C MET A 1 -64.91 38.66 -13.22
N ALA A 2 -65.35 37.41 -13.07
CA ALA A 2 -64.74 36.46 -12.14
C ALA A 2 -63.49 35.83 -12.78
N LYS A 3 -62.35 35.88 -12.09
CA LYS A 3 -61.09 35.27 -12.57
C LYS A 3 -61.20 33.74 -12.51
N GLU A 4 -61.01 33.07 -13.64
CA GLU A 4 -60.87 31.61 -13.72
C GLU A 4 -59.68 31.14 -12.86
N ARG A 5 -59.96 30.21 -11.94
CA ARG A 5 -58.93 29.55 -11.13
C ARG A 5 -58.40 28.36 -11.92
N ILE A 6 -57.17 28.48 -12.42
CA ILE A 6 -56.47 27.37 -13.07
C ILE A 6 -56.15 26.31 -12.01
N ASN A 7 -56.86 25.19 -12.03
CA ASN A 7 -56.58 24.02 -11.20
C ASN A 7 -55.29 23.36 -11.70
N ARG A 8 -54.14 23.74 -11.12
CA ARG A 8 -52.89 23.00 -11.33
C ARG A 8 -52.95 21.69 -10.53
N PRO A 9 -52.59 20.53 -11.12
CA PRO A 9 -52.49 19.29 -10.37
C PRO A 9 -51.48 19.48 -9.23
N LYS A 10 -51.88 19.15 -7.99
CA LYS A 10 -50.99 19.19 -6.82
C LYS A 10 -49.78 18.31 -7.14
N GLN A 11 -48.58 18.90 -7.16
CA GLN A 11 -47.32 18.16 -7.30
C GLN A 11 -47.31 17.02 -6.27
N GLN A 12 -47.29 15.79 -6.77
CA GLN A 12 -47.22 14.60 -5.95
C GLN A 12 -45.86 14.59 -5.24
N LYS A 13 -45.88 14.80 -3.91
CA LYS A 13 -44.67 14.79 -3.08
C LYS A 13 -43.98 13.44 -3.28
N GLN A 14 -42.67 13.46 -3.57
CA GLN A 14 -41.89 12.23 -3.68
C GLN A 14 -42.02 11.44 -2.36
N PRO A 15 -42.25 10.12 -2.42
CA PRO A 15 -42.46 9.33 -1.21
C PRO A 15 -41.19 9.38 -0.35
N LEU A 16 -41.34 9.64 0.96
CA LEU A 16 -40.23 9.71 1.91
C LEU A 16 -39.27 8.51 1.80
N LYS A 17 -39.80 7.31 1.52
CA LYS A 17 -39.01 6.09 1.27
C LYS A 17 -38.01 6.24 0.12
N SER A 18 -38.32 6.95 -0.96
CA SER A 18 -37.39 7.12 -2.09
C SER A 18 -36.25 8.08 -1.76
N VAL A 19 -36.55 9.13 -0.98
CA VAL A 19 -35.55 10.08 -0.49
C VAL A 19 -34.62 9.37 0.51
N LEU A 20 -35.17 8.63 1.47
CA LEU A 20 -34.40 7.81 2.41
C LEU A 20 -33.49 6.81 1.69
N ARG A 21 -33.99 6.09 0.68
CA ARG A 21 -33.20 5.13 -0.09
C ARG A 21 -32.04 5.79 -0.84
N LYS A 22 -32.26 6.99 -1.41
CA LYS A 22 -31.19 7.77 -2.05
C LYS A 22 -30.12 8.21 -1.06
N VAL A 23 -30.51 8.65 0.13
CA VAL A 23 -29.57 9.03 1.20
C VAL A 23 -28.76 7.82 1.67
N PHE A 24 -29.43 6.68 1.88
CA PHE A 24 -28.77 5.44 2.31
C PHE A 24 -27.72 4.97 1.29
N ASN A 25 -28.07 4.94 0.01
CA ASN A 25 -27.10 4.57 -1.04
C ASN A 25 -25.89 5.50 -1.06
N LYS A 26 -26.08 6.82 -0.94
CA LYS A 26 -24.96 7.76 -0.85
C LYS A 26 -24.09 7.51 0.38
N LEU A 27 -24.71 7.23 1.52
CA LEU A 27 -24.01 6.92 2.76
C LEU A 27 -23.20 5.63 2.64
N THR A 28 -23.73 4.60 1.97
CA THR A 28 -23.00 3.34 1.76
C THR A 28 -21.76 3.55 0.89
N TYR A 29 -21.83 4.36 -0.18
CA TYR A 29 -20.65 4.67 -0.98
C TYR A 29 -19.62 5.48 -0.19
N PHE A 30 -20.07 6.42 0.64
CA PHE A 30 -19.19 7.18 1.52
C PHE A 30 -18.49 6.30 2.56
N LEU A 31 -19.24 5.39 3.20
CA LEU A 31 -18.69 4.40 4.14
C LEU A 31 -17.70 3.46 3.46
N LEU A 32 -18.00 3.02 2.23
CA LEU A 32 -17.09 2.19 1.45
C LEU A 32 -15.77 2.92 1.19
N ALA A 33 -15.82 4.19 0.78
CA ALA A 33 -14.63 5.01 0.55
C ALA A 33 -13.82 5.20 1.85
N LEU A 34 -14.49 5.49 2.97
CA LEU A 34 -13.86 5.58 4.29
C LEU A 34 -13.20 4.28 4.70
N SER A 35 -13.86 3.14 4.44
CA SER A 35 -13.32 1.81 4.77
C SER A 35 -12.03 1.52 4.00
N ILE A 36 -11.95 1.90 2.72
CA ILE A 36 -10.73 1.76 1.91
C ILE A 36 -9.60 2.62 2.49
N VAL A 37 -9.87 3.90 2.77
CA VAL A 37 -8.87 4.82 3.36
C VAL A 37 -8.39 4.30 4.71
N PHE A 38 -9.30 3.79 5.54
CA PHE A 38 -8.97 3.22 6.84
C PHE A 38 -8.13 1.95 6.71
N ALA A 39 -8.44 1.07 5.76
CA ALA A 39 -7.62 -0.11 5.48
C ALA A 39 -6.20 0.26 5.05
N ILE A 40 -6.05 1.26 4.17
CA ILE A 40 -4.74 1.78 3.76
C ILE A 40 -3.97 2.33 4.98
N TYR A 41 -4.64 3.10 5.84
CA TYR A 41 -4.03 3.63 7.07
C TYR A 41 -3.56 2.52 8.02
N LEU A 42 -4.36 1.47 8.22
CA LEU A 42 -3.96 0.32 9.02
C LEU A 42 -2.76 -0.42 8.41
N ILE A 43 -2.76 -0.62 7.10
CA ILE A 43 -1.66 -1.28 6.38
C ILE A 43 -0.37 -0.45 6.48
N ASP A 44 -0.43 0.86 6.30
CA ASP A 44 0.73 1.76 6.41
C ASP A 44 1.35 1.71 7.82
N ARG A 45 0.51 1.76 8.86
CA ARG A 45 0.90 1.62 10.27
C ARG A 45 1.39 0.22 10.63
N SER A 46 0.96 -0.81 9.89
CA SER A 46 1.35 -2.19 10.14
C SER A 46 2.77 -2.46 9.66
N LYS A 47 3.40 -3.49 10.25
CA LYS A 47 4.69 -4.02 9.77
C LYS A 47 4.55 -4.94 8.55
N LEU A 48 3.34 -5.16 8.03
CA LEU A 48 3.08 -6.15 6.98
C LEU A 48 3.81 -5.84 5.67
N LEU A 49 4.01 -4.55 5.39
CA LEU A 49 4.76 -4.08 4.22
C LEU A 49 6.13 -3.52 4.60
N GLU A 50 6.63 -3.77 5.82
CA GLU A 50 8.00 -3.41 6.13
C GLU A 50 8.94 -4.21 5.24
N PRO A 51 9.92 -3.56 4.59
CA PRO A 51 10.87 -4.24 3.75
C PRO A 51 11.70 -5.20 4.59
N HIS A 52 11.33 -6.48 4.60
CA HIS A 52 12.15 -7.52 5.17
C HIS A 52 13.11 -8.04 4.11
N ILE A 53 14.41 -8.03 4.45
CA ILE A 53 15.47 -8.59 3.62
C ILE A 53 15.95 -9.86 4.29
N SER A 54 15.78 -10.97 3.57
CA SER A 54 16.37 -12.25 3.97
C SER A 54 17.67 -12.44 3.22
N TRP A 55 18.73 -12.71 3.98
CA TRP A 55 20.04 -13.05 3.48
C TRP A 55 20.18 -14.56 3.33
N GLU A 56 20.59 -15.01 2.16
CA GLU A 56 21.07 -16.36 1.93
C GLU A 56 22.56 -16.25 1.63
N ILE A 57 23.40 -16.60 2.61
CA ILE A 57 24.84 -16.39 2.58
C ILE A 57 25.54 -17.75 2.68
N ASP A 58 26.47 -18.01 1.76
CA ASP A 58 27.28 -19.23 1.79
C ASP A 58 28.26 -19.22 2.99
N GLY A 59 28.47 -20.40 3.59
CA GLY A 59 28.92 -20.60 4.99
C GLY A 59 30.03 -19.69 5.53
N GLU A 60 31.07 -19.37 4.75
CA GLU A 60 32.21 -18.55 5.19
C GLU A 60 31.84 -17.07 5.42
N LEU A 61 30.79 -16.57 4.77
CA LEU A 61 30.36 -15.16 4.82
C LEU A 61 29.27 -14.91 5.89
N THR A 62 28.76 -15.96 6.54
CA THR A 62 27.66 -15.89 7.51
C THR A 62 27.98 -15.00 8.72
N THR A 63 29.26 -14.94 9.12
CA THR A 63 29.74 -14.06 10.20
C THR A 63 29.69 -12.57 9.85
N GLN A 64 29.44 -12.20 8.59
CA GLN A 64 29.40 -10.82 8.11
C GLN A 64 27.99 -10.33 7.77
N ALA A 65 26.95 -11.13 8.03
CA ALA A 65 25.55 -10.79 7.78
C ALA A 65 25.17 -9.38 8.29
N TYR A 66 25.63 -9.03 9.49
CA TYR A 66 25.38 -7.71 10.11
C TYR A 66 26.00 -6.54 9.32
N LYS A 67 27.13 -6.76 8.63
CA LYS A 67 27.78 -5.72 7.81
C LYS A 67 26.94 -5.42 6.57
N TYR A 68 26.31 -6.43 6.00
CA TYR A 68 25.43 -6.23 4.86
C TYR A 68 24.18 -5.45 5.24
N ASP A 69 23.59 -5.72 6.41
CA ASP A 69 22.47 -4.94 6.95
C ASP A 69 22.82 -3.46 7.10
N ASP A 70 23.99 -3.14 7.68
CA ASP A 70 24.43 -1.76 7.84
C ASP A 70 24.70 -1.05 6.50
N LEU A 71 25.23 -1.76 5.51
CA LEU A 71 25.48 -1.23 4.17
C LEU A 71 24.20 -0.83 3.43
N ILE A 72 23.12 -1.61 3.61
CA ILE A 72 21.86 -1.39 2.91
C ILE A 72 20.84 -0.58 3.71
N LYS A 73 21.02 -0.45 5.03
CA LYS A 73 20.19 0.39 5.92
C LYS A 73 19.89 1.79 5.37
N PRO A 74 20.84 2.56 4.80
CA PRO A 74 20.52 3.85 4.19
C PRO A 74 19.64 3.74 2.93
N LEU A 75 19.70 2.61 2.22
CA LEU A 75 18.89 2.32 1.02
C LEU A 75 17.47 1.83 1.39
N LEU A 76 17.29 1.34 2.62
CA LEU A 76 16.01 0.89 3.17
C LEU A 76 15.11 2.04 3.68
N LYS A 77 15.51 3.30 3.51
CA LYS A 77 14.79 4.48 4.03
C LYS A 77 13.34 4.57 3.55
N ASN A 78 13.04 4.07 2.36
CA ASN A 78 11.69 4.06 1.82
C ASN A 78 11.09 2.65 1.89
N LYS A 79 10.09 2.48 2.75
CA LYS A 79 9.33 1.24 2.94
C LYS A 79 8.70 0.71 1.65
N TYR A 80 8.30 1.59 0.73
CA TYR A 80 7.54 1.27 -0.47
C TYR A 80 8.39 1.14 -1.73
N LEU A 81 9.59 1.74 -1.75
CA LEU A 81 10.44 1.83 -2.92
C LEU A 81 11.84 1.30 -2.65
N LEU A 82 11.94 -0.03 -2.56
CA LEU A 82 13.24 -0.70 -2.54
C LEU A 82 13.82 -0.83 -3.95
N ASN A 83 15.02 -0.28 -4.13
CA ASN A 83 15.78 -0.45 -5.35
C ASN A 83 16.77 -1.63 -5.19
N LEU A 84 16.34 -2.80 -5.66
CA LEU A 84 17.13 -4.02 -5.60
C LEU A 84 18.42 -3.94 -6.42
N ASN A 85 18.44 -3.19 -7.52
CA ASN A 85 19.64 -3.00 -8.33
C ASN A 85 20.69 -2.16 -7.59
N GLN A 86 20.27 -1.11 -6.88
CA GLN A 86 21.18 -0.31 -6.05
C GLN A 86 21.73 -1.13 -4.89
N ILE A 87 20.88 -1.94 -4.25
CA ILE A 87 21.32 -2.85 -3.19
C ILE A 87 22.33 -3.87 -3.75
N LYS A 88 22.04 -4.48 -4.91
CA LYS A 88 22.96 -5.40 -5.58
C LYS A 88 24.33 -4.75 -5.87
N SER A 89 24.34 -3.55 -6.45
CA SER A 89 25.57 -2.81 -6.76
C SER A 89 26.39 -2.56 -5.49
N LYS A 90 25.75 -2.03 -4.45
CA LYS A 90 26.39 -1.70 -3.17
C LYS A 90 26.97 -2.92 -2.45
N VAL A 91 26.32 -4.08 -2.54
CA VAL A 91 26.85 -5.33 -1.97
C VAL A 91 28.01 -5.85 -2.83
N SER A 92 27.90 -5.80 -4.15
CA SER A 92 28.91 -6.27 -5.10
C SER A 92 30.20 -5.42 -5.13
N GLU A 93 30.14 -4.16 -4.69
CA GLU A 93 31.32 -3.29 -4.54
C GLU A 93 32.31 -3.79 -3.47
N ASN A 94 31.91 -4.73 -2.61
CA ASN A 94 32.75 -5.22 -1.52
C ASN A 94 33.67 -6.37 -2.00
N PRO A 95 34.97 -6.34 -1.65
CA PRO A 95 35.97 -7.25 -2.22
C PRO A 95 35.83 -8.71 -1.76
N TRP A 96 35.02 -8.99 -0.74
CA TRP A 96 34.75 -10.35 -0.23
C TRP A 96 33.45 -10.95 -0.80
N VAL A 97 32.79 -10.27 -1.74
CA VAL A 97 31.55 -10.73 -2.38
C VAL A 97 31.88 -11.17 -3.80
N LEU A 98 31.61 -12.43 -4.13
CA LEU A 98 31.89 -12.99 -5.46
C LEU A 98 30.69 -12.81 -6.41
N ASN A 99 29.47 -13.00 -5.90
CA ASN A 99 28.24 -12.83 -6.66
C ASN A 99 27.05 -12.41 -5.77
N VAL A 100 26.14 -11.62 -6.35
CA VAL A 100 24.91 -11.19 -5.68
C VAL A 100 23.70 -11.39 -6.58
N GLU A 101 22.72 -12.11 -6.08
CA GLU A 101 21.41 -12.29 -6.72
C GLU A 101 20.32 -11.67 -5.86
N THR A 102 19.43 -10.90 -6.51
CA THR A 102 18.30 -10.25 -5.85
C THR A 102 17.00 -10.75 -6.47
N GLN A 103 16.08 -11.24 -5.64
CA GLN A 103 14.76 -11.73 -6.08
C GLN A 103 13.64 -11.02 -5.30
N ARG A 104 12.51 -10.75 -5.98
CA ARG A 104 11.30 -10.14 -5.41
C ARG A 104 10.12 -11.10 -5.53
N ILE A 105 9.73 -11.73 -4.41
CA ILE A 105 8.67 -12.76 -4.39
C ILE A 105 7.73 -12.49 -3.19
N PHE A 106 7.16 -11.29 -3.06
CA PHE A 106 6.50 -10.73 -1.85
C PHE A 106 7.45 -10.22 -0.77
N TRP A 107 8.47 -10.99 -0.43
CA TRP A 107 9.59 -10.54 0.41
C TRP A 107 10.82 -10.33 -0.48
N ASN A 108 11.69 -9.37 -0.11
CA ASN A 108 12.91 -9.12 -0.86
C ASN A 108 13.97 -10.11 -0.36
N ARG A 109 14.45 -10.98 -1.24
CA ARG A 109 15.48 -11.97 -0.90
C ARG A 109 16.77 -11.57 -1.61
N ILE A 110 17.87 -11.57 -0.87
CA ILE A 110 19.21 -11.31 -1.40
C ILE A 110 20.06 -12.52 -1.09
N LYS A 111 20.56 -13.15 -2.16
CA LYS A 111 21.50 -14.26 -2.08
C LYS A 111 22.90 -13.72 -2.39
N VAL A 112 23.85 -14.02 -1.52
CA VAL A 112 25.25 -13.62 -1.61
C VAL A 112 26.09 -14.89 -1.61
N SER A 113 26.86 -15.08 -2.67
CA SER A 113 27.77 -16.21 -2.88
C SER A 113 29.18 -15.72 -3.20
#